data_AF-A0A1V9GD77-F1
#
_entry.id   AF-A0A1V9GD77-F1
#
_cell.length_a   1.000
_cell.length_b   1.000
_cell.length_c   1.000
_cell.angle_alpha   90.00
_cell.angle_beta   90.00
_cell.angle_gamma   90.00
#
_symmetry.space_group_name_H-M   'P 1'
#
loop_
_entity.id
_entity.type
_entity.pdbx_description
1 polymer ?
#
loop_
_entity_poly.entity_id
_entity_poly.type
_entity_poly.pdbx_seq_one_letter_code
_entity_poly.pdbx_strand_id
1 'polypeptide(L)' 'MTKYSFIPDEMRSFFKENYINDDKESLEQILIAFRKKRCSNIAIVMLLVEQLDISMEKANNILVNSRSLNTSFDDL' A
#
# COMPACT_ATOMS: atom_id res chain seq x y z
N MET A 1 -20.90 -6.81 0.43
CA MET A 1 -19.72 -5.92 0.38
C MET A 1 -19.23 -5.69 1.80
N THR A 2 -18.23 -6.44 2.24
CA THR A 2 -17.49 -6.11 3.47
C THR A 2 -16.68 -4.85 3.18
N LYS A 3 -17.24 -3.68 3.52
CA LYS A 3 -16.46 -2.43 3.59
C LYS A 3 -15.37 -2.69 4.63
N TYR A 4 -14.12 -2.64 4.22
CA TYR A 4 -12.98 -2.63 5.14
C TYR A 4 -13.01 -1.28 5.89
N SER A 5 -13.86 -1.18 6.92
CA SER A 5 -14.13 0.05 7.68
C SER A 5 -12.91 0.57 8.46
N PHE A 6 -11.81 -0.17 8.41
CA PHE A 6 -10.55 0.15 9.09
C PHE A 6 -9.56 0.93 8.20
N ILE A 7 -9.81 1.04 6.89
CA ILE A 7 -8.93 1.81 6.00
C ILE A 7 -9.34 3.30 6.09
N PRO A 8 -8.44 4.20 6.54
CA PRO A 8 -8.71 5.63 6.56
C PRO A 8 -8.96 6.17 5.15
N ASP A 9 -9.92 7.08 5.01
CA ASP A 9 -10.23 7.69 3.71
C ASP A 9 -9.04 8.47 3.14
N GLU A 10 -8.18 9.03 3.99
CA GLU A 10 -6.91 9.65 3.58
C GLU A 10 -6.01 8.66 2.81
N MET A 11 -5.92 7.40 3.25
CA MET A 11 -5.12 6.39 2.55
C MET A 11 -5.71 6.06 1.18
N ARG A 12 -7.04 5.99 1.07
CA ARG A 12 -7.74 5.77 -0.20
C ARG A 12 -7.51 6.91 -1.18
N SER A 13 -7.70 8.15 -0.72
CA SER A 13 -7.49 9.34 -1.55
C SER A 13 -6.04 9.45 -2.00
N PHE A 14 -5.09 9.30 -1.08
CA PHE A 14 -3.67 9.33 -1.40
C PHE A 14 -3.29 8.26 -2.43
N PHE A 15 -3.81 7.04 -2.31
CA PHE A 15 -3.57 5.98 -3.29
C PHE A 15 -4.10 6.36 -4.67
N LYS A 16 -5.34 6.83 -4.77
CA LYS A 16 -5.96 7.21 -6.05
C LYS A 16 -5.27 8.39 -6.74
N GLU A 17 -4.73 9.33 -5.95
CA GLU A 17 -4.03 10.50 -6.47
C GLU A 17 -2.63 10.18 -6.98
N ASN A 18 -1.95 9.19 -6.40
CA ASN A 18 -0.54 8.92 -6.67
C ASN A 18 -0.29 7.61 -7.43
N TYR A 19 -1.27 6.70 -7.50
CA TYR A 19 -1.09 5.42 -8.17
C TYR A 19 -1.30 5.59 -9.68
N ILE A 20 -0.25 5.34 -10.44
CA ILE A 20 -0.32 5.28 -11.89
C ILE A 20 -0.54 3.81 -12.26
N ASN A 21 -1.65 3.51 -12.92
CA ASN A 21 -2.03 2.14 -13.25
C ASN A 21 -0.90 1.42 -14.01
N ASP A 22 -0.62 0.18 -13.60
CA ASP A 22 0.49 -0.67 -14.09
C ASP A 22 1.93 -0.14 -13.86
N ASP A 23 2.12 0.99 -13.17
CA ASP A 23 3.45 1.49 -12.83
C ASP A 23 3.91 0.99 -11.45
N LYS A 24 4.95 0.17 -11.44
CA LYS A 24 5.56 -0.38 -10.22
C LYS A 24 6.26 0.70 -9.39
N GLU A 25 6.77 1.75 -10.03
CA GLU A 25 7.49 2.81 -9.32
C GLU A 25 6.53 3.65 -8.48
N SER A 26 5.38 4.04 -9.06
CA SER A 26 4.31 4.74 -8.33
C SER A 26 3.82 3.96 -7.10
N LEU A 27 3.65 2.64 -7.24
CA LEU A 27 3.25 1.77 -6.13
C LEU A 27 4.30 1.79 -5.01
N GLU A 28 5.58 1.72 -5.35
CA GLU A 28 6.64 1.76 -4.33
C GLU A 28 6.72 3.12 -3.62
N GLN A 29 6.54 4.24 -4.34
CA GLN A 29 6.49 5.56 -3.71
C GLN A 29 5.33 5.67 -2.71
N ILE A 30 4.18 5.07 -3.03
CA ILE A 30 3.04 5.01 -2.13
C ILE A 30 3.36 4.18 -0.87
N LEU A 31 4.01 3.03 -1.04
CA LEU A 31 4.41 2.17 0.09
C LEU A 31 5.44 2.88 1.00
N ILE A 32 6.41 3.60 0.42
CA ILE A 32 7.33 4.47 1.17
C ILE A 32 6.56 5.50 1.99
N ALA A 33 5.59 6.20 1.38
CA ALA A 33 4.81 7.22 2.05
C ALA A 33 3.98 6.66 3.22
N PHE A 34 3.32 5.51 3.03
CA PHE A 34 2.58 4.84 4.10
C PHE A 34 3.49 4.35 5.22
N ARG A 35 4.69 3.86 4.90
CA ARG A 35 5.69 3.50 5.92
C ARG A 35 6.13 4.73 6.72
N LYS A 36 6.44 5.85 6.06
CA LYS A 36 6.83 7.13 6.71
C LYS A 36 5.71 7.65 7.62
N LYS A 37 4.44 7.44 7.25
CA LYS A 37 3.26 7.76 8.06
C LYS A 37 2.92 6.71 9.14
N ARG A 38 3.71 5.63 9.28
CA ARG A 38 3.47 4.52 10.22
C ARG A 38 2.11 3.84 10.04
N CYS A 39 1.62 3.76 8.81
CA CYS A 39 0.43 2.99 8.50
C CYS A 39 0.65 1.50 8.83
N SER A 40 -0.39 0.84 9.33
CA SER A 40 -0.33 -0.60 9.60
C SER A 40 -0.20 -1.39 8.30
N ASN A 41 0.69 -2.38 8.28
CA ASN A 41 0.84 -3.33 7.17
C ASN A 41 -0.50 -3.98 6.80
N ILE A 42 -1.34 -4.30 7.79
CA ILE A 42 -2.67 -4.87 7.55
C ILE A 42 -3.55 -3.89 6.78
N ALA A 43 -3.55 -2.61 7.16
CA ALA A 43 -4.32 -1.57 6.46
C ALA A 43 -3.82 -1.37 5.02
N ILE A 44 -2.50 -1.44 4.79
CA ILE A 44 -1.92 -1.36 3.45
C ILE A 44 -2.35 -2.57 2.60
N VAL A 45 -2.26 -3.80 3.11
CA VAL A 45 -2.72 -5.00 2.37
C VAL A 45 -4.19 -4.88 2.01
N MET A 46 -5.05 -4.48 2.95
CA MET A 46 -6.48 -4.32 2.69
C MET A 46 -6.75 -3.22 1.64
N LEU A 47 -6.00 -2.12 1.68
CA LEU A 47 -6.10 -1.06 0.67
C LEU A 47 -5.71 -1.59 -0.72
N LEU A 48 -4.63 -2.36 -0.84
CA LEU A 48 -4.20 -2.93 -2.12
C LEU A 48 -5.25 -3.90 -2.68
N VAL A 49 -5.84 -4.75 -1.84
CA VAL A 49 -6.97 -5.62 -2.23
C VAL A 49 -8.14 -4.78 -2.76
N GLU A 50 -8.51 -3.71 -2.05
CA GLU A 50 -9.64 -2.86 -2.42
C GLU A 50 -9.39 -2.06 -3.72
N GLN A 51 -8.21 -1.46 -3.89
CA GLN A 51 -7.93 -0.52 -4.98
C GLN A 51 -7.44 -1.21 -6.26
N LEU A 52 -6.75 -2.35 -6.15
CA LEU A 52 -6.18 -3.06 -7.31
C LEU A 52 -7.02 -4.28 -7.74
N ASP A 53 -8.11 -4.57 -7.03
CA ASP A 53 -8.96 -5.74 -7.24
C ASP A 53 -8.14 -7.06 -7.33
N ILE A 54 -7.22 -7.22 -6.37
CA ILE A 54 -6.33 -8.39 -6.27
C ILE A 54 -6.65 -9.22 -5.03
N SER A 55 -6.21 -10.49 -5.04
CA SER A 55 -6.33 -11.35 -3.87
C SER A 55 -5.49 -10.84 -2.69
N MET A 56 -5.90 -11.20 -1.47
CA MET A 56 -5.16 -10.89 -0.25
C MET A 56 -3.74 -11.48 -0.26
N GLU A 57 -3.57 -12.68 -0.82
CA GLU A 57 -2.27 -13.30 -1.02
C GLU A 57 -1.37 -12.45 -1.93
N LYS A 58 -1.90 -11.97 -3.06
CA LYS A 58 -1.16 -11.14 -4.01
C LYS A 58 -0.78 -9.79 -3.40
N ALA A 59 -1.70 -9.16 -2.67
CA ALA A 59 -1.44 -7.92 -1.94
C ALA A 59 -0.36 -8.10 -0.86
N ASN A 60 -0.39 -9.20 -0.11
CA ASN A 60 0.63 -9.52 0.87
C ASN A 60 1.99 -9.78 0.22
N ASN A 61 2.03 -10.49 -0.91
CA ASN A 61 3.27 -10.70 -1.67
C ASN A 61 3.88 -9.40 -2.19
N ILE A 62 3.06 -8.45 -2.65
CA ILE A 62 3.54 -7.10 -3.01
C ILE A 62 4.20 -6.43 -1.81
N LEU A 63 3.52 -6.45 -0.66
CA LEU A 63 4.01 -5.79 0.55
C LEU A 63 5.32 -6.41 1.06
N VAL A 64 5.40 -7.75 1.11
CA VAL A 64 6.58 -8.47 1.62
C VAL A 64 7.78 -8.35 0.68
N ASN A 65 7.56 -8.30 -0.63
CA ASN A 65 8.65 -8.15 -1.62
C ASN A 65 9.01 -6.68 -1.90
N SER A 66 8.27 -5.74 -1.32
CA SER A 66 8.56 -4.32 -1.47
C SER A 66 9.89 -3.98 -0.84
N ARG A 67 10.79 -3.37 -1.62
CA ARG A 67 12.09 -2.91 -1.10
C ARG A 67 11.87 -1.85 -0.02
N SER A 68 10.92 -0.95 -0.26
CA SER A 68 10.67 0.18 0.62
C SER A 68 10.19 -0.17 2.02
N LEU A 69 9.77 -1.41 2.28
CA LEU A 69 9.41 -1.90 3.61
C LEU A 69 10.50 -2.77 4.26
N ASN A 70 11.47 -3.24 3.47
CA ASN A 70 12.56 -4.10 3.93
C ASN A 70 13.91 -3.38 4.08
N THR A 71 14.07 -2.17 3.53
CA THR A 71 15.27 -1.34 3.74
C THR A 71 15.24 -0.69 5.13
N SER A 72 16.39 -0.43 5.76
CA SER A 72 16.45 0.34 7.02
C SER A 72 15.80 1.71 6.85
N PHE A 73 15.22 2.28 7.92
CA PHE A 73 14.70 3.65 7.88
C PHE A 73 15.79 4.68 7.56
N ASP A 74 17.05 4.38 7.87
CA ASP A 74 18.21 5.24 7.62
C ASP A 74 18.68 5.23 6.16
N ASP A 75 18.18 4.30 5.33
CA ASP A 75 18.57 4.09 3.93
C ASP A 75 17.49 4.59 2.93
N LEU A 76 16.46 5.32 3.40
CA LEU A 76 15.26 5.79 2.67
C LEU A 76 15.08 7.31 2.69
#